data_AF-A0A924Z205-F1
#
_entry.id   AF-A0A924Z205-F1
#
_cell.length_a   1.000
_cell.length_b   1.000
_cell.length_c   1.000
_cell.angle_alpha   90.00
_cell.angle_beta   90.00
_cell.angle_gamma   90.00
#
_symmetry.space_group_name_H-M   'P 1'
#
loop_
_entity.id
_entity.type
_entity.pdbx_description
1 polymer ?
#
loop_
_entity_poly.entity_id
_entity_poly.type
_entity_poly.pdbx_seq_one_letter_code
_entity_poly.pdbx_strand_id
1 'polypeptide(L)'
;SFSMQRESSLFTITAWLEPENIERVEALICDRLSALTTTLVSEIELARSKRLLCNDYAFSTETPGQLAGLYGYYHTIAQAELSVTYPQRIQAFSAEDLRNLASQYLSPYHYAAIVMKPL
;
A
#
# COMPACT_ATOMS: atom_id res chain seq x y z
N SER A 1 -0.32 13.23 8.09
CA SER A 1 -0.46 14.42 7.23
C SER A 1 -1.50 14.08 6.16
N PHE A 2 -2.56 14.87 6.04
CA PHE A 2 -3.60 14.64 5.04
C PHE A 2 -3.19 15.29 3.72
N SER A 3 -3.18 14.51 2.63
CA SER A 3 -2.76 14.96 1.31
C SER A 3 -4.00 15.19 0.44
N MET A 4 -4.23 16.42 -0.02
CA MET A 4 -5.35 16.76 -0.92
C MET A 4 -5.01 16.52 -2.40
N GLN A 5 -4.20 15.50 -2.70
CA GLN A 5 -3.82 15.18 -4.07
C GLN A 5 -5.01 14.57 -4.81
N ARG A 6 -5.32 15.10 -6.00
CA ARG A 6 -6.46 14.68 -6.84
C ARG A 6 -6.14 13.47 -7.74
N GLU A 7 -4.86 13.24 -7.99
CA GLU A 7 -4.33 12.19 -8.86
C GLU A 7 -3.56 11.15 -8.03
N SER A 8 -3.40 9.94 -8.56
CA SER A 8 -2.72 8.83 -7.87
C SER A 8 -1.32 9.21 -7.37
N SER A 9 -1.04 8.87 -6.11
CA SER A 9 0.28 9.00 -5.49
C SER A 9 1.25 7.92 -6.00
N LEU A 10 2.54 8.16 -5.77
CA LEU A 10 3.60 7.19 -5.99
C LEU A 10 3.48 6.01 -5.01
N PHE A 11 3.72 4.79 -5.49
CA PHE A 11 4.05 3.64 -4.66
C PHE A 11 5.56 3.50 -4.61
N THR A 12 6.15 3.60 -3.43
CA THR A 12 7.60 3.63 -3.24
C THR A 12 8.05 2.49 -2.35
N ILE A 13 9.08 1.75 -2.78
CA ILE A 13 9.78 0.77 -1.95
C ILE A 13 11.13 1.39 -1.58
N THR A 14 11.43 1.45 -0.28
CA THR A 14 12.68 1.99 0.24
C THR A 14 13.46 0.89 0.93
N ALA A 15 14.77 0.82 0.70
CA ALA A 15 15.65 -0.16 1.32
C ALA A 15 16.96 0.50 1.77
N TRP A 16 17.48 0.04 2.90
CA TRP A 16 18.79 0.42 3.44
C TRP A 16 19.69 -0.82 3.41
N LEU A 17 20.83 -0.73 2.75
CA LEU A 17 21.68 -1.88 2.43
C LEU A 17 23.12 -1.45 2.12
N GLU A 18 24.05 -2.42 2.23
CA GLU A 18 25.45 -2.22 1.85
C GLU A 18 25.60 -2.04 0.33
N PRO A 19 26.51 -1.17 -0.16
CA PRO A 19 26.59 -0.78 -1.57
C PRO A 19 26.73 -1.95 -2.56
N GLU A 20 27.34 -3.06 -2.15
CA GLU A 20 27.55 -4.24 -2.97
C GLU A 20 26.24 -5.00 -3.26
N ASN A 21 25.20 -4.76 -2.45
CA ASN A 21 23.92 -5.47 -2.56
C ASN A 21 22.87 -4.72 -3.39
N ILE A 22 23.17 -3.52 -3.91
CA ILE A 22 22.18 -2.67 -4.59
C ILE A 22 21.52 -3.41 -5.76
N GLU A 23 22.31 -3.88 -6.73
CA GLU A 23 21.79 -4.56 -7.92
C GLU A 23 21.02 -5.84 -7.55
N ARG A 24 21.53 -6.59 -6.56
CA ARG A 24 20.89 -7.81 -6.08
C ARG A 24 19.52 -7.53 -5.46
N VAL A 25 19.41 -6.49 -4.62
CA VAL A 25 18.15 -6.16 -3.94
C VAL A 25 17.14 -5.58 -4.94
N GLU A 26 17.58 -4.74 -5.87
CA GLU A 26 16.73 -4.22 -6.94
C GLU A 26 16.15 -5.35 -7.81
N ALA A 27 16.98 -6.31 -8.21
CA ALA A 27 16.53 -7.49 -8.96
C ALA A 27 15.52 -8.33 -8.15
N LEU A 28 15.75 -8.52 -6.85
CA LEU A 28 14.81 -9.24 -5.97
C LEU A 28 13.48 -8.50 -5.82
N ILE A 29 13.49 -7.17 -5.71
CA ILE A 29 12.25 -6.38 -5.69
C ILE A 29 11.47 -6.59 -6.99
N CYS A 30 12.14 -6.47 -8.14
CA CYS A 30 11.51 -6.67 -9.44
C CYS A 30 10.93 -8.08 -9.61
N ASP A 31 11.66 -9.11 -9.16
CA ASP A 31 11.20 -10.50 -9.13
C ASP A 31 9.92 -10.65 -8.30
N ARG A 32 9.89 -10.09 -7.08
CA ARG A 32 8.69 -10.15 -6.23
C ARG A 32 7.51 -9.39 -6.80
N LEU A 33 7.74 -8.24 -7.43
CA LEU A 33 6.67 -7.52 -8.13
C LEU A 33 6.12 -8.35 -9.30
N SER A 34 7.00 -8.99 -10.09
CA SER A 34 6.59 -9.90 -11.16
C SER A 34 5.83 -11.13 -10.64
N ALA A 35 6.20 -11.65 -9.47
CA ALA A 35 5.47 -12.74 -8.84
C ALA A 35 4.05 -12.30 -8.43
N LEU A 36 3.88 -11.07 -7.92
CA LEU A 36 2.56 -10.54 -7.54
C LEU A 36 1.62 -10.32 -8.75
N THR A 37 2.16 -10.09 -9.95
CA THR A 37 1.33 -9.95 -11.17
C THR A 37 0.93 -11.29 -11.78
N THR A 38 1.67 -12.37 -11.49
CA THR A 38 1.49 -13.68 -12.14
C THR A 38 0.94 -14.75 -11.22
N THR A 39 1.21 -14.66 -9.91
CA THR A 39 0.91 -15.67 -8.91
C THR A 39 -0.10 -15.12 -7.90
N LEU A 40 -1.07 -15.94 -7.53
CA LEU A 40 -2.04 -15.56 -6.49
C LEU A 40 -1.36 -15.58 -5.11
N VAL A 41 -1.62 -14.54 -4.31
CA VAL A 41 -1.23 -14.51 -2.90
C VAL A 41 -1.96 -15.60 -2.15
N SER A 42 -1.27 -16.27 -1.22
CA SER A 42 -1.88 -17.33 -0.43
C SER A 42 -3.03 -16.79 0.43
N GLU A 43 -4.06 -17.61 0.67
CA GLU A 43 -5.18 -17.23 1.54
C GLU A 43 -4.71 -16.84 2.95
N ILE A 44 -3.67 -17.49 3.46
CA ILE A 44 -3.09 -17.23 4.78
C ILE A 44 -2.45 -15.83 4.82
N GLU A 45 -1.65 -15.47 3.81
CA GLU A 45 -1.02 -14.14 3.73
C GLU A 45 -2.04 -13.04 3.47
N LEU A 46 -3.05 -13.31 2.64
CA LEU A 46 -4.15 -12.38 2.39
C LEU A 46 -4.93 -12.11 3.68
N ALA A 47 -5.33 -13.15 4.40
CA ALA A 47 -6.05 -13.02 5.67
C ALA A 47 -5.21 -12.29 6.72
N ARG A 48 -3.91 -12.57 6.80
CA ARG A 48 -2.98 -11.86 7.69
C ARG A 48 -2.89 -10.38 7.35
N SER A 49 -2.74 -10.04 6.07
CA SER A 49 -2.62 -8.65 5.60
C SER A 49 -3.91 -7.85 5.84
N LYS A 50 -5.08 -8.45 5.54
CA LYS A 50 -6.38 -7.85 5.85
C LYS A 50 -6.54 -7.56 7.35
N ARG A 51 -6.16 -8.51 8.20
CA ARG A 51 -6.21 -8.33 9.67
C ARG A 51 -5.32 -7.18 10.13
N LEU A 52 -4.09 -7.08 9.58
CA LEU A 52 -3.16 -6.00 9.90
C LEU A 52 -3.77 -4.63 9.56
N LEU A 53 -4.29 -4.47 8.34
CA LEU A 53 -4.88 -3.19 7.90
C LEU A 53 -6.14 -2.81 8.68
N CYS A 54 -7.01 -3.77 9.00
CA CYS A 54 -8.20 -3.49 9.81
C CYS A 54 -7.83 -3.12 11.26
N ASN A 55 -6.77 -3.70 11.79
CA ASN A 55 -6.28 -3.38 13.14
C ASN A 55 -5.63 -1.98 13.18
N ASP A 56 -4.82 -1.63 12.18
CA ASP A 56 -4.26 -0.29 12.03
C ASP A 56 -5.35 0.78 11.92
N TYR A 57 -6.40 0.50 11.13
CA TYR A 57 -7.58 1.37 11.06
C TYR A 57 -8.23 1.58 12.44
N ALA A 58 -8.44 0.50 13.20
CA ALA A 58 -9.02 0.58 14.54
C ALA A 58 -8.20 1.50 15.45
N PHE A 59 -6.87 1.31 15.50
CA PHE A 59 -5.96 2.16 16.29
C PHE A 59 -5.92 3.61 15.80
N SER A 60 -6.05 3.83 14.49
CA SER A 60 -6.09 5.17 13.91
C SER A 60 -7.40 5.94 14.20
N THR A 61 -8.40 5.30 14.83
CA THR A 61 -9.74 5.85 15.06
C THR A 61 -10.25 5.76 16.50
N GLU A 62 -9.38 5.50 17.48
CA GLU A 62 -9.79 5.28 18.89
C GLU A 62 -10.15 6.56 19.64
N THR A 63 -9.48 7.68 19.32
CA THR A 63 -9.65 8.94 20.06
C THR A 63 -10.62 9.89 19.35
N PRO A 64 -11.35 10.76 20.10
CA PRO A 64 -12.20 11.79 19.49
C PRO A 64 -11.45 12.70 18.52
N GLY A 65 -10.18 13.02 18.79
CA GLY A 65 -9.35 13.85 17.91
C GLY A 65 -9.01 13.15 16.59
N GLN A 66 -8.70 11.86 16.63
CA GLN A 66 -8.50 11.05 15.42
C GLN A 66 -9.76 10.95 14.56
N LEU A 67 -10.91 10.69 15.19
CA LEU A 67 -12.20 10.65 14.50
C LEU A 67 -12.56 12.01 13.89
N ALA A 68 -12.39 13.10 14.63
CA ALA A 68 -12.62 14.45 14.13
C ALA A 68 -11.71 14.78 12.94
N GLY A 69 -10.43 14.38 13.00
CA GLY A 69 -9.49 14.54 11.89
C GLY A 69 -9.88 13.74 10.65
N LEU A 70 -10.27 12.47 10.83
CA LEU A 70 -10.71 11.59 9.75
C LEU A 70 -11.99 12.12 9.08
N TYR A 71 -13.01 12.48 9.85
CA TYR A 71 -14.25 13.05 9.31
C TYR A 71 -14.02 14.41 8.65
N GLY A 72 -13.22 15.27 9.28
CA GLY A 72 -12.85 16.57 8.71
C GLY A 72 -12.18 16.41 7.35
N TYR A 73 -11.24 15.47 7.22
CA TYR A 73 -10.61 15.17 5.94
C TYR A 73 -11.60 14.62 4.91
N TYR A 74 -12.38 13.58 5.25
CA TYR A 74 -13.32 13.01 4.30
C TYR A 74 -14.41 14.00 3.89
N HIS A 75 -14.81 14.95 4.75
CA HIS A 75 -15.77 15.99 4.39
C HIS A 75 -15.21 17.01 3.40
N THR A 76 -13.89 17.21 3.32
CA THR A 76 -13.29 18.13 2.35
C THR A 76 -13.10 17.51 0.97
N ILE A 77 -12.89 16.18 0.90
CA ILE A 77 -12.60 15.49 -0.37
C ILE A 77 -13.71 14.55 -0.86
N ALA A 78 -14.67 14.19 0.00
CA ALA A 78 -15.71 13.20 -0.27
C ALA A 78 -16.89 13.30 0.74
N GLN A 79 -17.50 12.16 1.06
CA GLN A 79 -18.55 12.00 2.08
C GLN A 79 -17.95 11.39 3.35
N ALA A 80 -18.31 11.93 4.53
CA ALA A 80 -17.75 11.50 5.81
C ALA A 80 -18.05 10.03 6.12
N GLU A 81 -19.18 9.51 5.63
CA GLU A 81 -19.63 8.13 5.77
C GLU A 81 -18.68 7.15 5.08
N LEU A 82 -17.92 7.57 4.06
CA LEU A 82 -16.94 6.70 3.40
C LEU A 82 -15.80 6.33 4.34
N SER A 83 -15.48 7.18 5.31
CA SER A 83 -14.38 6.94 6.24
C SER A 83 -14.56 5.66 7.07
N VAL A 84 -15.81 5.30 7.42
CA VAL A 84 -16.12 4.12 8.23
C VAL A 84 -16.23 2.83 7.41
N THR A 85 -16.23 2.92 6.08
CA THR A 85 -16.35 1.75 5.20
C THR A 85 -15.03 1.02 4.98
N TYR A 86 -13.90 1.59 5.41
CA TYR A 86 -12.56 1.08 5.10
C TYR A 86 -12.38 -0.41 5.47
N PRO A 87 -12.73 -0.89 6.68
CA PRO A 87 -12.59 -2.30 7.02
C PRO A 87 -13.41 -3.22 6.11
N GLN A 88 -14.63 -2.83 5.77
CA GLN A 88 -15.51 -3.62 4.89
C GLN A 88 -14.91 -3.73 3.49
N ARG A 89 -14.34 -2.64 2.96
CA ARG A 89 -13.68 -2.62 1.66
C ARG A 89 -12.41 -3.49 1.65
N ILE A 90 -11.59 -3.42 2.70
CA ILE A 90 -10.39 -4.28 2.83
C ILE A 90 -10.78 -5.76 2.86
N GLN A 91 -11.85 -6.12 3.57
CA GLN A 91 -12.29 -7.51 3.65
C GLN A 91 -12.82 -8.05 2.32
N ALA A 92 -13.35 -7.19 1.44
CA ALA A 92 -13.93 -7.59 0.17
C ALA A 92 -12.91 -8.04 -0.90
N PHE A 93 -11.63 -7.65 -0.78
CA PHE A 93 -10.61 -7.99 -1.79
C PHE A 93 -10.30 -9.48 -1.86
N SER A 94 -10.32 -10.07 -3.06
CA SER A 94 -9.84 -11.42 -3.33
C SER A 94 -8.35 -11.44 -3.71
N ALA A 95 -7.74 -12.63 -3.79
CA ALA A 95 -6.38 -12.78 -4.28
C ALA A 95 -6.27 -12.39 -5.76
N GLU A 96 -7.32 -12.66 -6.54
CA GLU A 96 -7.46 -12.30 -7.94
C GLU A 96 -7.51 -10.78 -8.11
N ASP A 97 -8.27 -10.07 -7.27
CA ASP A 97 -8.31 -8.61 -7.29
C ASP A 97 -6.91 -8.02 -7.04
N LEU A 98 -6.17 -8.56 -6.07
CA LEU A 98 -4.81 -8.12 -5.79
C LEU A 98 -3.86 -8.37 -6.96
N ARG A 99 -3.93 -9.54 -7.61
CA ARG A 99 -3.13 -9.83 -8.79
C ARG A 99 -3.45 -8.87 -9.95
N ASN A 100 -4.74 -8.57 -10.16
CA ASN A 100 -5.17 -7.65 -11.21
C ASN A 100 -4.69 -6.22 -10.93
N LEU A 101 -4.80 -5.75 -9.67
CA LEU A 101 -4.28 -4.45 -9.24
C LEU A 101 -2.75 -4.38 -9.37
N ALA A 102 -2.03 -5.42 -8.95
CA ALA A 102 -0.58 -5.50 -9.11
C ALA A 102 -0.20 -5.41 -10.59
N SER A 103 -0.91 -6.12 -11.46
CA SER A 103 -0.66 -6.08 -12.92
C SER A 103 -0.93 -4.70 -13.52
N GLN A 104 -1.90 -3.96 -12.97
CA GLN A 104 -2.26 -2.62 -13.44
C GLN A 104 -1.26 -1.55 -12.99
N TYR A 105 -0.76 -1.63 -11.75
CA TYR A 105 -0.03 -0.53 -11.11
C TYR A 105 1.44 -0.82 -10.79
N LEU A 106 1.85 -2.08 -10.66
CA LEU A 106 3.18 -2.48 -10.18
C LEU A 106 4.02 -3.12 -11.28
N SER A 107 4.26 -2.38 -12.36
CA SER A 107 5.10 -2.85 -13.45
C SER A 107 6.57 -2.98 -13.02
N PRO A 108 7.18 -4.17 -13.06
CA PRO A 108 8.60 -4.35 -12.74
C PRO A 108 9.52 -3.77 -13.81
N TYR A 109 8.98 -3.29 -14.93
CA TYR A 109 9.74 -2.70 -16.05
C TYR A 109 9.57 -1.19 -16.19
N HIS A 110 8.66 -0.57 -15.41
CA HIS A 110 8.34 0.85 -15.51
C HIS A 110 8.40 1.49 -14.12
N TYR A 111 9.63 1.79 -13.66
CA TYR A 111 9.89 2.43 -12.37
C TYR A 111 11.09 3.37 -12.46
N ALA A 112 11.25 4.21 -11.44
CA ALA A 112 12.44 5.02 -11.24
C ALA A 112 13.13 4.58 -9.95
N ALA A 113 14.44 4.38 -9.99
CA ALA A 113 15.26 4.08 -8.83
C ALA A 113 16.19 5.26 -8.51
N ILE A 114 16.25 5.62 -7.22
CA ILE A 114 17.17 6.63 -6.71
C ILE A 114 18.08 5.94 -5.69
N VAL A 115 19.38 6.00 -5.94
CA VAL A 115 20.39 5.38 -5.09
C VAL A 115 21.27 6.49 -4.51
N MET A 116 21.32 6.58 -3.19
CA MET A 116 22.27 7.43 -2.48
C MET A 116 23.37 6.56 -1.88
N LYS A 117 24.61 6.75 -2.33
CA LYS A 117 25.78 6.06 -1.80
C LYS A 117 26.53 7.01 -0.85
N PRO A 118 27.21 6.48 0.18
CA PRO A 118 28.18 7.27 0.92
C PRO A 118 29.26 7.81 -0.05
N LEU A 119 29.81 8.98 0.29
CA LEU A 119 30.87 9.65 -0.46
C LEU A 119 32.17 8.84 -0.45
#